data_AF-A0A3P1SKW2-F1
#
_entry.id   AF-A0A3P1SKW2-F1
#
_cell.length_a   1.000
_cell.length_b   1.000
_cell.length_c   1.000
_cell.angle_alpha   90.00
_cell.angle_beta   90.00
_cell.angle_gamma   90.00
#
_symmetry.space_group_name_H-M   'P 1'
#
loop_
_entity.id
_entity.type
_entity.pdbx_description
1 polymer ?
#
loop_
_entity_poly.entity_id
_entity_poly.type
_entity_poly.pdbx_seq_one_letter_code
_entity_poly.pdbx_strand_id
1 'polypeptide(L)'
;MPDFKWSCKFCSYVNLPGIDKCSECGLSAYASAEDIELHAIPGAYEKNKTIKKYQDAIVPFIFLPGLVATYIVKGQLEILAVVMLLLIVLLYRNSAFLAHAMKYKWVLVTFCLWFLSLFILMYIRREYVPIWGDGAGYIALLSVLVNAYGFLYLFKSKRGKELYSAYYETANK
;
A
#
# COMPACT_ATOMS: atom_id res chain seq x y z
N MET A 1 20.87 34.75 16.01
CA MET A 1 20.40 33.37 15.71
C MET A 1 21.61 32.63 15.14
N PRO A 2 21.87 31.36 15.48
CA PRO A 2 23.03 30.69 14.90
C PRO A 2 22.81 30.55 13.39
N ASP A 3 23.78 31.01 12.60
CA ASP A 3 23.84 30.84 11.16
C ASP A 3 24.11 29.37 10.81
N PHE A 4 23.21 28.47 11.19
CA PHE A 4 23.36 27.04 10.97
C PHE A 4 23.19 26.74 9.49
N LYS A 5 24.32 26.72 8.77
CA LYS A 5 24.41 26.22 7.40
C LYS A 5 24.55 24.70 7.45
N TRP A 6 23.95 24.02 6.48
CA TRP A 6 24.05 22.56 6.38
C TRP A 6 24.73 22.17 5.07
N SER A 7 25.59 21.16 5.12
CA SER A 7 26.26 20.63 3.93
C SER A 7 25.44 19.49 3.32
N CYS A 8 25.25 19.52 2.00
CA CYS A 8 24.56 18.47 1.28
C CYS A 8 25.35 17.16 1.35
N LYS A 9 24.70 16.08 1.82
CA LYS A 9 25.33 14.76 1.95
C LYS A 9 25.71 14.10 0.61
N PHE A 10 25.24 14.64 -0.52
CA PHE A 10 25.54 14.13 -1.85
C PHE A 10 26.62 14.95 -2.59
N CYS A 11 26.41 16.26 -2.74
CA CYS A 11 27.33 17.13 -3.50
C CYS A 11 28.24 18.00 -2.62
N SER A 12 28.16 17.89 -1.29
CA SER A 12 28.92 18.69 -0.31
C SER A 12 28.68 20.21 -0.35
N TYR A 13 27.71 20.69 -1.14
CA TYR A 13 27.37 22.11 -1.19
C TYR A 13 26.80 22.61 0.14
N VAL A 14 27.25 23.79 0.57
CA VAL A 14 26.84 24.41 1.83
C VAL A 14 25.59 25.27 1.61
N ASN A 15 24.45 24.82 2.12
CA ASN A 15 23.16 25.49 2.03
C ASN A 15 22.91 26.42 3.22
N LEU A 16 22.06 27.42 2.98
CA LEU A 16 21.59 28.34 4.02
C LEU A 16 20.59 27.66 4.97
N PRO A 17 20.47 28.18 6.21
CA PRO A 17 19.39 27.78 7.12
C PRO A 17 18.01 28.04 6.49
N GLY A 18 17.05 27.15 6.77
CA GLY A 18 15.66 27.27 6.31
C GLY A 18 15.37 26.74 4.90
N ILE A 19 16.37 26.23 4.19
CA ILE A 19 16.17 25.56 2.90
C ILE A 19 16.20 24.04 3.12
N ASP A 20 15.11 23.36 2.78
CA ASP A 20 14.95 21.90 2.97
C ASP A 20 15.49 21.05 1.81
N LYS A 21 15.93 21.70 0.73
CA LYS A 21 16.52 21.06 -0.45
C LYS A 21 17.83 21.74 -0.82
N CYS A 22 18.79 20.96 -1.28
CA CYS A 22 20.06 21.52 -1.72
C CYS A 22 19.85 22.43 -2.93
N SER A 23 20.42 23.63 -2.89
CA SER A 23 20.27 24.63 -3.95
C SER A 23 20.97 24.20 -5.26
N GLU A 24 22.01 23.37 -5.16
CA GLU A 24 22.74 22.85 -6.33
C GLU A 24 22.09 21.59 -6.92
N CYS A 25 21.91 20.54 -6.11
CA CYS A 25 21.48 19.23 -6.62
C CYS A 25 20.00 18.90 -6.33
N GLY A 26 19.30 19.70 -5.54
CA GLY A 26 17.89 19.47 -5.19
C GLY A 26 17.63 18.38 -4.13
N LEU A 27 18.66 17.69 -3.64
CA LEU A 27 18.50 16.63 -2.63
C LEU A 27 18.00 17.22 -1.30
N SER A 28 17.04 16.53 -0.67
CA SER A 28 16.49 16.91 0.64
C SER A 28 17.57 16.98 1.73
N ALA A 29 17.48 17.97 2.63
CA ALA A 29 18.29 18.05 3.84
C ALA A 29 18.09 16.82 4.75
N TYR A 30 16.90 16.21 4.66
CA TYR A 30 16.48 15.03 5.42
C TYR A 30 16.63 13.72 4.65
N ALA A 31 17.36 13.71 3.53
CA ALA A 31 17.56 12.52 2.72
C ALA A 31 18.18 11.38 3.54
N SER A 32 17.59 10.19 3.43
CA SER A 32 18.16 8.95 3.95
C SER A 32 19.35 8.50 3.10
N ALA A 33 20.11 7.50 3.58
CA ALA A 33 21.19 6.91 2.79
C ALA A 33 20.69 6.35 1.45
N GLU A 34 19.52 5.69 1.46
CA GLU A 34 18.86 5.18 0.26
C GLU A 34 18.49 6.33 -0.70
N ASP A 35 17.96 7.45 -0.18
CA ASP A 35 17.62 8.60 -1.02
C ASP A 35 18.86 9.22 -1.67
N ILE A 36 20.00 9.26 -0.95
CA ILE A 36 21.28 9.76 -1.47
C ILE A 36 21.77 8.86 -2.61
N GLU A 37 21.75 7.54 -2.42
CA GLU A 37 22.14 6.57 -3.45
C GLU A 37 21.23 6.66 -4.68
N LEU A 38 19.92 6.79 -4.49
CA LEU A 38 18.96 6.97 -5.58
C LEU A 38 19.15 8.29 -6.32
N HIS A 39 19.57 9.35 -5.62
CA HIS A 39 19.85 10.66 -6.23
C HIS A 39 21.07 10.64 -7.14
N ALA A 40 21.99 9.68 -6.93
CA ALA A 40 23.12 9.46 -7.82
C ALA A 40 22.70 8.89 -9.20
N ILE A 41 21.54 8.25 -9.28
CA ILE A 41 21.04 7.60 -10.49
C ILE A 41 19.98 8.50 -11.14
N PRO A 42 20.21 8.99 -12.38
CA PRO A 42 19.26 9.87 -13.07
C PRO A 42 17.84 9.27 -13.15
N GLY A 43 16.86 9.99 -12.62
CA GLY A 43 15.44 9.59 -12.66
C GLY A 43 15.01 8.47 -11.72
N ALA A 44 15.94 7.79 -11.02
CA ALA A 44 15.60 6.69 -10.10
C ALA A 44 14.81 7.17 -8.88
N TYR A 45 15.17 8.33 -8.34
CA TYR A 45 14.46 8.95 -7.22
C TYR A 45 12.97 9.20 -7.54
N GLU A 46 12.68 9.87 -8.66
CA GLU A 46 11.30 10.18 -9.05
C GLU A 46 10.50 8.90 -9.41
N LYS A 47 11.15 7.91 -10.03
CA LYS A 47 10.54 6.58 -10.26
C LYS A 47 10.14 5.93 -8.93
N ASN A 48 11.05 5.86 -7.96
CA ASN A 48 10.80 5.20 -6.68
C ASN A 48 9.72 5.93 -5.87
N LYS A 49 9.78 7.27 -5.84
CA LYS A 49 8.76 8.12 -5.20
C LYS A 49 7.37 7.91 -5.79
N THR A 50 7.27 7.81 -7.11
CA THR A 50 6.01 7.54 -7.80
C THR A 50 5.50 6.13 -7.53
N ILE A 51 6.39 5.12 -7.55
CA ILE A 51 6.04 3.73 -7.18
C ILE A 51 5.53 3.65 -5.74
N LYS A 52 6.17 4.35 -4.80
CA LYS A 52 5.71 4.42 -3.40
C LYS A 52 4.31 5.01 -3.29
N LYS A 53 4.02 6.07 -4.04
CA LYS A 53 2.67 6.65 -4.13
C LYS A 53 1.63 5.64 -4.63
N TYR A 54 1.97 4.81 -5.62
CA TYR A 54 1.08 3.74 -6.09
C TYR A 54 0.85 2.67 -5.00
N GLN A 55 1.91 2.28 -4.28
CA GLN A 55 1.80 1.34 -3.16
C GLN A 55 0.88 1.86 -2.07
N ASP A 56 1.08 3.10 -1.62
CA ASP A 56 0.31 3.70 -0.54
C ASP A 56 -1.17 3.86 -0.93
N ALA A 57 -1.44 4.15 -2.21
CA ALA A 57 -2.80 4.31 -2.74
C ALA A 57 -3.63 3.02 -2.70
N ILE A 58 -2.99 1.84 -2.71
CA ILE A 58 -3.72 0.55 -2.70
C ILE A 58 -3.88 -0.07 -1.31
N VAL A 59 -3.18 0.45 -0.29
CA VAL A 59 -3.27 -0.07 1.09
C VAL A 59 -4.72 -0.11 1.62
N PRO A 60 -5.59 0.89 1.37
CA PRO A 60 -6.96 0.86 1.87
C PRO A 60 -7.77 -0.37 1.40
N PHE A 61 -7.51 -0.90 0.21
CA PHE A 61 -8.25 -2.05 -0.34
C PHE A 61 -8.10 -3.34 0.48
N ILE A 62 -7.07 -3.45 1.32
CA ILE A 62 -6.86 -4.61 2.20
C ILE A 62 -7.85 -4.57 3.36
N PHE A 63 -8.04 -3.40 3.96
CA PHE A 63 -8.77 -3.25 5.21
C PHE A 63 -10.26 -2.99 4.98
N LEU A 64 -10.63 -2.36 3.86
CA LEU A 64 -12.02 -2.03 3.55
C LEU A 64 -12.96 -3.25 3.51
N PRO A 65 -12.62 -4.39 2.88
CA PRO A 65 -13.51 -5.56 2.85
C PRO A 65 -13.81 -6.12 4.26
N GLY A 66 -12.81 -6.12 5.15
CA GLY A 66 -12.99 -6.53 6.55
C GLY A 66 -13.89 -5.57 7.33
N LEU A 67 -13.76 -4.26 7.09
CA LEU A 67 -14.64 -3.26 7.68
C LEU A 67 -16.08 -3.42 7.17
N VAL A 68 -16.28 -3.59 5.86
CA VAL A 68 -17.60 -3.86 5.25
C VAL A 68 -18.26 -5.07 5.91
N ALA A 69 -17.54 -6.18 6.04
CA ALA A 69 -18.07 -7.40 6.66
C ALA A 69 -18.48 -7.18 8.13
N THR A 70 -17.69 -6.45 8.92
CA THR A 70 -18.03 -6.18 10.33
C THR A 70 -19.26 -5.29 10.47
N TYR A 71 -19.42 -4.28 9.62
CA TYR A 71 -20.59 -3.39 9.64
C TYR A 71 -21.88 -4.08 9.17
N ILE A 72 -21.80 -4.98 8.18
CA ILE A 72 -22.93 -5.82 7.77
C ILE A 72 -23.43 -6.65 8.95
N VAL A 73 -22.53 -7.31 9.68
CA VAL A 73 -22.90 -8.15 10.84
C VAL A 73 -23.51 -7.34 11.98
N LYS A 74 -23.02 -6.11 12.20
CA LYS A 74 -23.54 -5.22 13.26
C LYS A 74 -24.83 -4.49 12.86
N GLY A 75 -25.29 -4.60 11.62
CA GLY A 75 -26.50 -3.92 11.13
C GLY A 75 -26.38 -2.39 11.03
N GLN A 76 -25.15 -1.84 10.99
CA GLN A 76 -24.91 -0.39 10.93
C GLN A 76 -24.96 0.12 9.48
N LEU A 77 -26.16 0.24 8.92
CA LEU A 77 -26.38 0.54 7.50
C LEU A 77 -25.84 1.90 7.04
N GLU A 78 -25.90 2.94 7.88
CA GLU A 78 -25.38 4.26 7.55
C GLU A 78 -23.85 4.23 7.33
N ILE A 79 -23.13 3.59 8.24
CA ILE A 79 -21.67 3.46 8.17
C ILE A 79 -21.30 2.55 6.99
N LEU A 80 -22.07 1.49 6.75
CA LEU A 80 -21.89 0.63 5.58
C LEU A 80 -21.99 1.41 4.27
N ALA A 81 -22.97 2.30 4.13
CA ALA A 81 -23.12 3.14 2.94
C ALA A 81 -21.90 4.05 2.73
N VAL A 82 -21.38 4.67 3.79
CA VAL A 82 -20.16 5.50 3.72
C VAL A 82 -18.93 4.69 3.30
N VAL A 83 -18.74 3.50 3.88
CA VAL A 83 -17.61 2.62 3.54
C VAL A 83 -17.70 2.13 2.09
N MET A 84 -18.90 1.83 1.60
CA MET A 84 -19.13 1.45 0.21
C MET A 84 -18.85 2.60 -0.76
N LEU A 85 -19.26 3.83 -0.44
CA LEU A 85 -18.91 5.02 -1.23
C LEU A 85 -17.40 5.24 -1.28
N LEU A 86 -16.71 5.09 -0.15
CA LEU A 86 -15.24 5.19 -0.08
C LEU A 86 -14.57 4.13 -0.97
N LEU A 87 -15.07 2.88 -0.95
CA LEU A 87 -14.57 1.81 -1.80
C LEU A 87 -14.72 2.17 -3.28
N ILE A 88 -15.89 2.69 -3.69
CA ILE A 88 -16.14 3.09 -5.08
C ILE A 88 -15.17 4.19 -5.51
N VAL A 89 -14.97 5.22 -4.68
CA VAL A 89 -14.02 6.32 -4.96
C VAL A 89 -12.60 5.79 -5.11
N LEU A 90 -12.18 4.88 -4.22
CA LEU A 90 -10.86 4.26 -4.29
C LEU A 90 -10.70 3.42 -5.56
N LEU A 91 -11.70 2.60 -5.92
CA LEU A 91 -11.70 1.80 -7.14
C LEU A 91 -11.60 2.68 -8.37
N TYR A 92 -12.37 3.76 -8.43
CA TYR A 92 -12.35 4.71 -9.53
C TYR A 92 -10.98 5.38 -9.67
N ARG A 93 -10.45 5.93 -8.57
CA ARG A 93 -9.15 6.63 -8.54
C ARG A 93 -7.98 5.73 -8.96
N ASN A 94 -8.04 4.45 -8.63
CA ASN A 94 -6.97 3.48 -8.91
C ASN A 94 -7.28 2.54 -10.08
N SER A 95 -8.34 2.81 -10.84
CA SER A 95 -8.85 1.93 -11.90
C SER A 95 -7.81 1.59 -12.96
N ALA A 96 -6.99 2.56 -13.37
CA ALA A 96 -5.92 2.34 -14.36
C ALA A 96 -4.85 1.35 -13.87
N PHE A 97 -4.39 1.49 -12.62
CA PHE A 97 -3.46 0.55 -12.01
C PHE A 97 -4.10 -0.84 -11.85
N LEU A 98 -5.34 -0.90 -11.35
CA LEU A 98 -6.06 -2.16 -11.17
C LEU A 98 -6.25 -2.88 -12.50
N ALA A 99 -6.67 -2.18 -13.55
CA ALA A 99 -6.81 -2.74 -14.89
C ALA A 99 -5.47 -3.26 -15.45
N HIS A 100 -4.36 -2.56 -15.18
CA HIS A 100 -3.02 -3.03 -15.53
C HIS A 100 -2.65 -4.31 -14.74
N ALA A 101 -2.88 -4.32 -13.43
CA ALA A 101 -2.58 -5.46 -12.57
C ALA A 101 -3.38 -6.72 -12.94
N MET A 102 -4.65 -6.57 -13.31
CA MET A 102 -5.53 -7.69 -13.70
C MET A 102 -5.11 -8.38 -15.00
N LYS A 103 -4.22 -7.79 -15.82
CA LYS A 103 -3.63 -8.47 -16.99
C LYS A 103 -2.74 -9.64 -16.61
N TYR A 104 -2.20 -9.64 -15.39
CA TYR A 104 -1.29 -10.65 -14.92
C TYR A 104 -2.05 -11.82 -14.29
N LYS A 105 -1.97 -13.01 -14.89
CA LYS A 105 -2.63 -14.23 -14.38
C LYS A 105 -2.31 -14.53 -12.92
N TRP A 106 -1.06 -14.32 -12.50
CA TRP A 106 -0.65 -14.57 -11.12
C TRP A 106 -1.37 -13.66 -10.13
N VAL A 107 -1.62 -12.40 -10.48
CA VAL A 107 -2.36 -11.44 -9.65
C VAL A 107 -3.79 -11.95 -9.45
N LEU A 108 -4.45 -12.35 -10.54
CA LEU A 108 -5.81 -12.91 -10.49
C LEU A 108 -5.88 -14.16 -9.61
N VAL A 109 -4.98 -15.12 -9.82
CA VAL A 109 -4.95 -16.37 -9.04
C VAL A 109 -4.71 -16.07 -7.57
N THR A 110 -3.76 -15.19 -7.24
CA THR A 110 -3.50 -14.82 -5.85
C THR A 110 -4.68 -14.11 -5.21
N PHE A 111 -5.36 -13.19 -5.90
CA PHE A 111 -6.58 -12.57 -5.39
C PHE A 111 -7.68 -13.61 -5.15
N CYS A 112 -7.93 -14.51 -6.09
CA CYS A 112 -8.93 -15.55 -5.95
C CYS A 112 -8.64 -16.46 -4.74
N LEU A 113 -7.40 -16.94 -4.61
CA LEU A 113 -6.99 -17.77 -3.48
C LEU A 113 -7.10 -17.01 -2.15
N TRP A 114 -6.73 -15.75 -2.14
CA TRP A 114 -6.83 -14.90 -0.96
C TRP A 114 -8.29 -14.71 -0.53
N PHE A 115 -9.19 -14.30 -1.43
CA PHE A 115 -10.61 -14.15 -1.13
C PHE A 115 -11.27 -15.49 -0.75
N LEU A 116 -10.92 -16.58 -1.42
CA LEU A 116 -11.42 -17.91 -1.10
C LEU A 116 -11.01 -18.34 0.32
N SER A 117 -9.75 -18.11 0.70
CA SER A 117 -9.26 -18.43 2.04
C SER A 117 -10.00 -17.63 3.12
N LEU A 118 -10.25 -16.34 2.90
CA LEU A 118 -11.03 -15.51 3.83
C LEU A 118 -12.49 -15.94 3.91
N PHE A 119 -13.09 -16.32 2.78
CA PHE A 119 -14.46 -16.84 2.73
C PHE A 119 -14.59 -18.13 3.54
N ILE A 120 -13.66 -19.08 3.36
CA ILE A 120 -13.63 -20.34 4.13
C ILE A 120 -13.51 -20.06 5.63
N LEU A 121 -12.63 -19.13 6.05
CA LEU A 121 -12.50 -18.76 7.47
C LEU A 121 -13.79 -18.17 8.04
N MET A 122 -14.48 -17.31 7.28
CA MET A 122 -15.77 -16.75 7.69
C MET A 122 -16.88 -17.79 7.74
N TYR A 123 -16.89 -18.74 6.80
CA TYR A 123 -17.82 -19.87 6.81
C TYR A 123 -17.60 -20.76 8.04
N ILE A 124 -16.35 -21.16 8.32
CA ILE A 124 -16.00 -21.97 9.49
C ILE A 124 -16.42 -21.27 10.78
N ARG A 125 -16.14 -19.95 10.90
CA ARG A 125 -16.58 -19.16 12.04
C ARG A 125 -18.09 -19.27 12.24
N ARG A 126 -18.87 -19.10 11.17
CA ARG A 126 -20.34 -19.08 11.22
C ARG A 126 -20.92 -20.41 11.66
N GLU A 127 -20.45 -21.52 11.10
CA GLU A 127 -21.06 -22.84 11.32
C GLU A 127 -20.56 -23.53 12.60
N TYR A 128 -19.30 -23.33 12.98
CA TYR A 128 -18.66 -24.13 14.03
C TYR A 128 -18.24 -23.35 15.27
N VAL A 129 -18.17 -22.02 15.22
CA VAL A 129 -17.65 -21.20 16.32
C VAL A 129 -18.77 -20.33 16.90
N PRO A 130 -19.21 -20.62 18.14
CA PRO A 130 -20.18 -19.77 18.83
C PRO A 130 -19.68 -18.33 18.93
N ILE A 131 -20.60 -17.37 18.87
CA ILE A 131 -20.30 -15.92 18.88
C ILE A 131 -19.40 -15.51 20.06
N TRP A 132 -19.58 -16.18 21.21
CA TRP A 132 -18.86 -15.91 22.46
C TRP A 132 -17.92 -17.05 22.89
N GLY A 133 -17.55 -17.94 21.97
CA GLY A 133 -16.63 -19.05 22.26
C GLY A 133 -15.15 -18.66 22.09
N ASP A 134 -14.26 -19.33 22.83
CA ASP A 134 -12.80 -19.10 22.79
C ASP A 134 -12.21 -19.20 21.37
N GLY A 135 -12.84 -20.00 20.49
CA GLY A 135 -12.48 -20.15 19.08
C GLY A 135 -12.59 -18.88 18.23
N ALA A 136 -13.44 -17.92 18.63
CA ALA A 136 -13.70 -16.72 17.83
C ALA A 136 -12.46 -15.82 17.70
N GLY A 137 -11.67 -15.72 18.78
CA GLY A 137 -10.41 -14.98 18.80
C GLY A 137 -9.37 -15.57 17.85
N TYR A 138 -9.22 -16.90 17.85
CA TYR A 138 -8.26 -17.59 16.99
C TYR A 138 -8.61 -17.46 15.50
N ILE A 139 -9.90 -17.59 15.14
CA ILE A 139 -10.32 -17.40 13.74
C ILE A 139 -10.12 -15.93 13.31
N ALA A 140 -10.40 -14.97 14.18
CA ALA A 140 -10.13 -13.56 13.89
C ALA A 140 -8.63 -13.29 13.67
N LEU A 141 -7.76 -13.82 14.54
CA LEU A 141 -6.31 -13.72 14.39
C LEU A 141 -5.82 -14.34 13.07
N LEU A 142 -6.28 -15.55 12.75
CA LEU A 142 -5.93 -16.23 11.50
C LEU A 142 -6.38 -15.42 10.27
N SER A 143 -7.57 -14.81 10.33
CA SER A 143 -8.07 -13.93 9.27
C SER A 143 -7.17 -12.70 9.07
N VAL A 144 -6.64 -12.12 10.15
CA VAL A 144 -5.68 -11.00 10.08
C VAL A 144 -4.37 -11.46 9.45
N LEU A 145 -3.84 -12.61 9.86
CA LEU A 145 -2.59 -13.16 9.31
C LEU A 145 -2.71 -13.46 7.81
N VAL A 146 -3.83 -14.06 7.37
CA VAL A 146 -4.11 -14.31 5.95
C VAL A 146 -4.18 -13.01 5.14
N ASN A 147 -4.83 -11.96 5.69
CA ASN A 147 -4.84 -10.63 5.07
C ASN A 147 -3.44 -10.02 4.95
N ALA A 148 -2.64 -10.08 6.02
CA ALA A 148 -1.28 -9.56 6.03
C ALA A 148 -0.40 -10.30 5.02
N TYR A 149 -0.48 -11.63 4.97
CA TYR A 149 0.26 -12.44 4.01
C TYR A 149 -0.13 -12.12 2.56
N GLY A 150 -1.44 -12.08 2.26
CA GLY A 150 -1.94 -11.74 0.93
C GLY A 150 -1.42 -10.38 0.44
N PHE A 151 -1.44 -9.38 1.32
CA PHE A 151 -0.89 -8.05 1.03
C PHE A 151 0.62 -8.07 0.78
N LEU A 152 1.39 -8.68 1.67
CA LEU A 152 2.84 -8.74 1.55
C LEU A 152 3.26 -9.45 0.27
N TYR A 153 2.59 -10.56 -0.06
CA TYR A 153 2.86 -11.31 -1.27
C TYR A 153 2.48 -10.55 -2.54
N LEU A 154 1.30 -9.93 -2.61
CA LEU A 154 0.85 -9.20 -3.81
C LEU A 154 1.67 -7.93 -4.07
N PHE A 155 1.99 -7.17 -3.02
CA PHE A 155 2.44 -5.79 -3.20
C PHE A 155 3.83 -5.48 -2.64
N LYS A 156 4.33 -6.24 -1.65
CA LYS A 156 5.68 -6.03 -1.09
C LYS A 156 6.72 -7.05 -1.57
N SER A 157 6.28 -8.17 -2.15
CA SER A 157 7.17 -9.17 -2.76
C SER A 157 7.95 -8.59 -3.95
N LYS A 158 8.99 -9.31 -4.39
CA LYS A 158 9.76 -8.97 -5.59
C LYS A 158 8.84 -8.79 -6.82
N ARG A 159 7.89 -9.71 -7.01
CA ARG A 159 6.92 -9.68 -8.11
C ARG A 159 5.96 -8.48 -8.00
N GLY A 160 5.56 -8.13 -6.78
CA GLY A 160 4.77 -6.92 -6.52
C GLY A 160 5.53 -5.65 -6.89
N LYS A 161 6.81 -5.54 -6.51
CA LYS A 161 7.66 -4.40 -6.88
C LYS A 161 7.88 -4.29 -8.40
N GLU A 162 8.06 -5.42 -9.08
CA GLU A 162 8.13 -5.50 -10.53
C GLU A 162 6.83 -5.03 -11.20
N LEU A 163 5.67 -5.42 -10.65
CA LEU A 163 4.36 -4.97 -11.12
C LEU A 163 4.21 -3.44 -11.08
N TYR A 164 4.59 -2.80 -9.97
CA TYR A 164 4.56 -1.33 -9.89
C TYR A 164 5.54 -0.67 -10.86
N SER A 165 6.70 -1.27 -11.07
CA SER A 165 7.70 -0.76 -12.00
C SER A 165 7.20 -0.83 -13.45
N ALA A 166 6.58 -1.95 -13.83
CA ALA A 166 5.96 -2.12 -15.15
C ALA A 166 4.79 -1.15 -15.37
N TYR A 167 3.98 -0.90 -14.33
CA TYR A 167 2.92 0.11 -14.40
C TYR A 167 3.49 1.52 -14.56
N TYR A 168 4.53 1.89 -13.80
CA TYR A 168 5.21 3.19 -13.93
C TYR A 168 5.70 3.41 -15.37
N GLU A 169 6.34 2.40 -15.96
CA GLU A 169 6.83 2.46 -17.34
C GLU A 169 5.71 2.54 -18.37
N THR A 170 4.52 2.00 -18.07
CA THR A 170 3.36 2.10 -18.97
C THR A 170 2.66 3.45 -18.84
N ALA A 171 2.60 4.03 -17.64
CA ALA A 171 1.90 5.27 -17.37
C ALA A 171 2.70 6.53 -17.73
N ASN A 172 4.03 6.41 -17.88
CA ASN A 172 4.94 7.52 -18.21
C ASN A 172 5.66 7.33 -19.56
N LYS A 173 5.11 6.46 -20.43
CA LYS A 173 5.44 6.38 -21.85
C LYS A 173 4.49 7.26 -22.63
#